data_AF-A0A945DUR8-F1
#
_entry.id   AF-A0A945DUR8-F1
#
_cell.length_a   1.000
_cell.length_b   1.000
_cell.length_c   1.000
_cell.angle_alpha   90.00
_cell.angle_beta   90.00
_cell.angle_gamma   90.00
#
_symmetry.space_group_name_H-M   'P 1'
#
loop_
_entity.id
_entity.type
_entity.pdbx_description
1 polymer ?
#
loop_
_entity_poly.entity_id
_entity_poly.type
_entity_poly.pdbx_seq_one_letter_code
_entity_poly.pdbx_strand_id
1 'polypeptide(L)'
;MKKSVPVVVVVVMALWALMGLVRMPKVASEQPDIYGFGQLPVLLDGRIQPIDSTARNAMQVIRHKSTGRYARNGGEEKTIPAIEWLLELAAKPAVARTRPVFRIDNEETKDNLRLDKDKKHFSVDDITADNNFERLARESGRIHSKDASLRTPYEKSLKAVADSLLIYQRLSKSFRPQHSADFDSELTQLETIFPTGMAAVRAHETNAEHNEDDHHQFSGLIETLIDPSIRDGDRSGVMFWPRIIPIDKSWQSLSTNLLNSISKAASAESDWKIQFDPAAKSYAGMVSAYAKNDATTFNNKLRKYQDYLKNNGFTIELSKTGKEFAFN
;
A
#
# COMPACT_ATOMS: atom_id res chain seq x y z
N MET A 1 55.55 15.78 -10.39
CA MET A 1 54.35 14.90 -10.36
C MET A 1 53.88 14.78 -8.91
N LYS A 2 52.57 14.56 -8.65
CA LYS A 2 51.98 14.11 -7.35
C LYS A 2 51.24 15.14 -6.45
N LYS A 3 50.51 16.12 -6.99
CA LYS A 3 49.38 16.76 -6.24
C LYS A 3 48.08 16.95 -7.05
N SER A 4 48.12 16.82 -8.37
CA SER A 4 46.93 16.87 -9.24
C SER A 4 46.13 15.56 -9.24
N VAL A 5 46.80 14.41 -9.10
CA VAL A 5 46.14 13.08 -9.15
C VAL A 5 45.09 12.90 -8.04
N PRO A 6 45.35 13.25 -6.75
CA PRO A 6 44.34 13.13 -5.70
C PRO A 6 43.14 14.05 -5.93
N VAL A 7 43.36 15.27 -6.43
CA VAL A 7 42.28 16.23 -6.70
C VAL A 7 41.40 15.75 -7.85
N VAL A 8 42.00 15.22 -8.92
CA VAL A 8 41.25 14.64 -10.04
C VAL A 8 40.41 13.45 -9.58
N VAL A 9 40.94 12.57 -8.73
CA VAL A 9 40.18 11.43 -8.18
C VAL A 9 39.00 11.91 -7.32
N VAL A 10 39.21 12.90 -6.45
CA VAL A 10 38.13 13.47 -5.62
C VAL A 10 37.06 14.13 -6.48
N VAL A 11 37.45 14.90 -7.50
CA VAL A 11 36.50 15.53 -8.43
C VAL A 11 35.73 14.49 -9.25
N VAL A 12 36.39 13.44 -9.73
CA VAL A 12 35.72 12.35 -10.46
C VAL A 12 34.77 11.57 -9.55
N MET A 13 35.16 11.28 -8.30
CA MET A 13 34.28 10.62 -7.32
C MET A 13 33.10 11.51 -6.93
N ALA A 14 33.32 12.81 -6.75
CA ALA A 14 32.26 13.78 -6.50
C ALA A 14 31.32 13.90 -7.69
N LEU A 15 31.82 13.98 -8.92
CA LEU A 15 31.01 14.00 -10.14
C LEU A 15 30.29 12.68 -10.37
N TRP A 16 30.88 11.54 -10.01
CA TRP A 16 30.26 10.22 -10.10
C TRP A 16 29.14 10.06 -9.05
N ALA A 17 29.38 10.50 -7.82
CA ALA A 17 28.36 10.55 -6.77
C ALA A 17 27.22 11.52 -7.12
N LEU A 18 27.56 12.71 -7.65
CA LEU A 18 26.58 13.67 -8.16
C LEU A 18 25.82 13.12 -9.37
N MET A 19 26.46 12.38 -10.27
CA MET A 19 25.77 11.69 -11.37
C MET A 19 24.80 10.60 -10.86
N GLY A 20 25.16 9.89 -9.78
CA GLY A 20 24.27 8.96 -9.10
C GLY A 20 23.03 9.65 -8.50
N LEU A 21 23.20 10.87 -7.98
CA LEU A 21 22.10 11.70 -7.44
C LEU A 21 21.20 12.31 -8.53
N VAL A 22 21.71 12.50 -9.76
CA VAL A 22 20.99 13.19 -10.85
C VAL A 22 20.40 12.21 -11.89
N ARG A 23 20.94 11.00 -12.03
CA ARG A 23 20.41 9.98 -12.95
C ARG A 23 19.27 9.19 -12.30
N MET A 24 18.15 9.86 -12.05
CA MET A 24 16.87 9.14 -11.97
C MET A 24 16.65 8.44 -13.31
N PRO A 25 16.26 7.15 -13.35
CA PRO A 25 15.89 6.50 -14.59
C PRO A 25 14.77 7.32 -15.24
N LYS A 26 15.03 7.92 -16.40
CA LYS A 26 13.95 8.55 -17.17
C LYS A 26 13.01 7.43 -17.58
N VAL A 27 11.85 7.36 -16.96
CA VAL A 27 10.80 6.42 -17.33
C VAL A 27 10.36 6.80 -18.75
N ALA A 28 10.46 5.87 -19.69
CA ALA A 28 9.93 6.08 -21.03
C ALA A 28 8.42 6.37 -20.91
N SER A 29 7.86 7.28 -21.72
CA SER A 29 6.45 7.68 -21.60
C SER A 29 5.45 6.51 -21.70
N GLU A 30 5.90 5.38 -22.24
CA GLU A 30 5.16 4.12 -22.40
C GLU A 30 5.14 3.25 -21.13
N GLN A 31 5.87 3.60 -20.08
CA GLN A 31 5.90 2.88 -18.81
C GLN A 31 5.30 3.71 -17.67
N PRO A 32 4.67 3.06 -16.68
CA PRO A 32 4.18 3.76 -15.49
C PRO A 32 5.36 4.32 -14.70
N ASP A 33 5.28 5.58 -14.29
CA ASP A 33 6.28 6.28 -13.50
C ASP A 33 6.23 5.86 -12.03
N ILE A 34 6.71 4.65 -11.76
CA ILE A 34 6.76 4.07 -10.42
C ILE A 34 7.65 4.88 -9.46
N TYR A 35 8.62 5.63 -9.98
CA TYR A 35 9.51 6.45 -9.17
C TYR A 35 8.86 7.77 -8.77
N GLY A 36 8.13 8.42 -9.69
CA GLY A 36 7.28 9.56 -9.35
C GLY A 36 6.19 9.20 -8.34
N PHE A 37 5.64 7.98 -8.41
CA PHE A 37 4.78 7.44 -7.35
C PHE A 37 5.54 7.23 -6.03
N GLY A 38 6.76 6.68 -6.08
CA GLY A 38 7.63 6.48 -4.90
C GLY A 38 8.03 7.76 -4.17
N GLN A 39 8.07 8.89 -4.89
CA GLN A 39 8.34 10.22 -4.33
C GLN A 39 7.15 10.82 -3.58
N LEU A 40 5.94 10.30 -3.77
CA LEU A 40 4.76 10.89 -3.14
C LEU A 40 4.91 10.88 -1.61
N PRO A 41 4.51 11.98 -0.94
CA PRO A 41 4.55 12.06 0.51
C PRO A 41 3.49 11.18 1.17
N VAL A 42 3.86 10.54 2.28
CA VAL A 42 2.97 9.85 3.20
C VAL A 42 3.31 10.18 4.65
N LEU A 43 2.31 10.18 5.52
CA LEU A 43 2.50 10.27 6.96
C LEU A 43 2.58 8.87 7.57
N LEU A 44 3.73 8.56 8.16
CA LEU A 44 4.03 7.28 8.78
C LEU A 44 4.78 7.56 10.10
N ASP A 45 4.25 7.06 11.22
CA ASP A 45 4.79 7.30 12.58
C ASP A 45 5.00 8.79 12.91
N GLY A 46 4.05 9.64 12.52
CA GLY A 46 4.15 11.09 12.75
C GLY A 46 5.16 11.81 11.86
N ARG A 47 5.83 11.11 10.94
CA ARG A 47 6.81 11.69 10.01
C ARG A 47 6.33 11.61 8.56
N ILE A 48 6.37 12.76 7.87
CA ILE A 48 6.23 12.80 6.41
C ILE A 48 7.52 12.27 5.77
N GLN A 49 7.38 11.23 4.94
CA GLN A 49 8.45 10.59 4.18
C GLN A 49 7.93 10.08 2.82
N PRO A 50 8.81 9.73 1.86
CA PRO A 50 8.39 9.14 0.59
C PRO A 50 7.70 7.78 0.76
N ILE A 51 6.78 7.43 -0.15
CA ILE A 51 6.23 6.07 -0.24
C ILE A 51 7.35 5.03 -0.37
N ASP A 52 8.40 5.31 -1.14
CA ASP A 52 9.52 4.38 -1.33
C ASP A 52 10.25 4.06 -0.02
N SER A 53 10.39 5.02 0.90
CA SER A 53 10.95 4.75 2.24
C SER A 53 10.09 3.73 3.00
N THR A 54 8.77 3.88 2.93
CA THR A 54 7.82 2.91 3.53
C THR A 54 7.99 1.53 2.91
N ALA A 55 8.08 1.46 1.58
CA ALA A 55 8.27 0.21 0.84
C ALA A 55 9.60 -0.49 1.22
N ARG A 56 10.70 0.26 1.28
CA ARG A 56 12.03 -0.26 1.62
C ARG A 56 12.10 -0.73 3.06
N ASN A 57 11.52 0.01 4.00
CA ASN A 57 11.45 -0.39 5.40
C ASN A 57 10.67 -1.71 5.55
N ALA A 58 9.55 -1.85 4.85
CA ALA A 58 8.79 -3.09 4.85
C ALA A 58 9.59 -4.27 4.27
N MET A 59 10.24 -4.08 3.12
CA MET A 59 11.10 -5.09 2.52
C MET A 59 12.29 -5.46 3.40
N GLN A 60 12.85 -4.50 4.14
CA GLN A 60 13.92 -4.77 5.10
C GLN A 60 13.47 -5.71 6.21
N VAL A 61 12.23 -5.57 6.70
CA VAL A 61 11.67 -6.49 7.70
C VAL A 61 11.31 -7.84 7.07
N ILE A 62 10.59 -7.83 5.95
CA ILE A 62 10.04 -9.05 5.32
C ILE A 62 11.13 -9.91 4.68
N ARG A 63 12.14 -9.29 4.06
CA ARG A 63 13.16 -9.94 3.21
C ARG A 63 14.60 -9.78 3.70
N HIS A 64 14.84 -9.00 4.75
CA HIS A 64 16.18 -8.59 5.20
C HIS A 64 16.97 -7.75 4.17
N LYS A 65 16.29 -7.23 3.14
CA LYS A 65 16.85 -6.40 2.05
C LYS A 65 15.84 -5.36 1.63
N SER A 66 16.31 -4.19 1.21
CA SER A 66 15.46 -3.09 0.67
C SER A 66 14.93 -3.33 -0.76
N THR A 67 15.08 -4.54 -1.31
CA THR A 67 14.66 -4.89 -2.68
C THR A 67 14.12 -6.32 -2.74
N GLY A 68 13.22 -6.57 -3.67
CA GLY A 68 12.71 -7.90 -4.00
C GLY A 68 13.68 -8.66 -4.90
N ARG A 69 13.51 -9.99 -4.97
CA ARG A 69 14.15 -10.83 -5.98
C ARG A 69 13.15 -11.88 -6.43
N TYR A 70 12.59 -11.70 -7.62
CA TYR A 70 11.64 -12.64 -8.20
C TYR A 70 11.49 -12.40 -9.70
N ALA A 71 10.90 -13.38 -10.39
CA ALA A 71 10.52 -13.26 -11.79
C ALA A 71 9.18 -12.52 -11.91
N ARG A 72 9.09 -11.51 -12.78
CA ARG A 72 7.83 -10.77 -13.00
C ARG A 72 6.73 -11.67 -13.58
N ASN A 73 7.02 -12.40 -14.65
CA ASN A 73 6.07 -13.24 -15.39
C ASN A 73 6.70 -14.61 -15.76
N GLY A 74 7.18 -15.37 -14.77
CA GLY A 74 7.76 -16.70 -15.01
C GLY A 74 9.09 -16.74 -15.79
N GLY A 75 9.70 -15.58 -16.06
CA GLY A 75 11.04 -15.46 -16.65
C GLY A 75 12.16 -15.54 -15.62
N GLU A 76 13.30 -14.93 -15.93
CA GLU A 76 14.44 -14.89 -14.99
C GLU A 76 14.14 -14.07 -13.72
N GLU A 77 14.69 -14.51 -12.60
CA GLU A 77 14.66 -13.73 -11.36
C GLU A 77 15.47 -12.44 -11.51
N LYS A 78 14.82 -11.32 -11.20
CA LYS A 78 15.45 -10.00 -11.23
C LYS A 78 15.31 -9.32 -9.89
N THR A 79 16.23 -8.40 -9.61
CA THR A 79 16.09 -7.51 -8.46
C THR A 79 14.97 -6.52 -8.76
N ILE A 80 14.01 -6.41 -7.85
CA ILE A 80 12.82 -5.58 -8.00
C ILE A 80 12.89 -4.42 -6.99
N PRO A 81 12.72 -3.16 -7.43
CA PRO A 81 12.60 -2.02 -6.51
C PRO A 81 11.49 -2.24 -5.49
N ALA A 82 11.70 -1.83 -4.24
CA ALA A 82 10.66 -1.97 -3.21
C ALA A 82 9.37 -1.24 -3.59
N ILE A 83 9.48 -0.05 -4.21
CA ILE A 83 8.30 0.69 -4.68
C ILE A 83 7.49 -0.06 -5.73
N GLU A 84 8.15 -0.80 -6.64
CA GLU A 84 7.47 -1.61 -7.64
C GLU A 84 6.70 -2.76 -6.98
N TRP A 85 7.31 -3.42 -5.99
CA TRP A 85 6.65 -4.46 -5.19
C TRP A 85 5.45 -3.90 -4.41
N LEU A 86 5.58 -2.72 -3.79
CA LEU A 86 4.48 -2.10 -3.04
C LEU A 86 3.34 -1.68 -3.98
N LEU A 87 3.65 -1.18 -5.16
CA LEU A 87 2.64 -0.84 -6.16
C LEU A 87 1.94 -2.10 -6.70
N GLU A 88 2.66 -3.20 -6.92
CA GLU A 88 2.06 -4.49 -7.24
C GLU A 88 1.17 -5.02 -6.11
N LEU A 89 1.60 -4.86 -4.85
CA LEU A 89 0.81 -5.21 -3.67
C LEU A 89 -0.53 -4.49 -3.63
N ALA A 90 -0.56 -3.20 -3.97
CA ALA A 90 -1.78 -2.42 -4.04
C ALA A 90 -2.63 -2.78 -5.27
N ALA A 91 -2.03 -2.83 -6.45
CA ALA A 91 -2.76 -2.92 -7.71
C ALA A 91 -3.13 -4.34 -8.13
N LYS A 92 -2.30 -5.33 -7.79
CA LYS A 92 -2.42 -6.73 -8.22
C LYS A 92 -2.22 -7.66 -7.00
N PRO A 93 -3.06 -7.56 -5.95
CA PRO A 93 -2.84 -8.26 -4.69
C PRO A 93 -2.74 -9.78 -4.85
N ALA A 94 -3.52 -10.39 -5.75
CA ALA A 94 -3.44 -11.82 -6.05
C ALA A 94 -2.06 -12.22 -6.60
N VAL A 95 -1.46 -11.39 -7.46
CA VAL A 95 -0.11 -11.63 -8.00
C VAL A 95 0.95 -11.38 -6.93
N ALA A 96 0.80 -10.31 -6.14
CA ALA A 96 1.74 -9.98 -5.07
C ALA A 96 1.85 -11.12 -4.02
N ARG A 97 0.74 -11.81 -3.75
CA ARG A 97 0.69 -12.93 -2.80
C ARG A 97 1.53 -14.13 -3.22
N THR A 98 1.78 -14.32 -4.51
CA THR A 98 2.61 -15.41 -5.03
C THR A 98 4.10 -15.05 -5.06
N ARG A 99 4.49 -13.81 -4.72
CA ARG A 99 5.89 -13.38 -4.80
C ARG A 99 6.69 -13.91 -3.61
N PRO A 100 7.83 -14.59 -3.83
CA PRO A 100 8.65 -15.14 -2.75
C PRO A 100 9.50 -14.04 -2.09
N VAL A 101 8.86 -13.19 -1.29
CA VAL A 101 9.52 -12.03 -0.64
C VAL A 101 9.83 -12.26 0.82
N PHE A 102 9.19 -13.23 1.49
CA PHE A 102 9.39 -13.50 2.91
C PHE A 102 10.60 -14.37 3.14
N ARG A 103 11.59 -13.87 3.87
CA ARG A 103 12.76 -14.65 4.23
C ARG A 103 12.53 -15.42 5.53
N ILE A 104 12.71 -16.75 5.49
CA ILE A 104 12.60 -17.61 6.66
C ILE A 104 13.84 -18.51 6.70
N ASP A 105 14.69 -18.31 7.70
CA ASP A 105 15.96 -19.05 7.83
C ASP A 105 15.86 -20.23 8.81
N ASN A 106 15.05 -20.14 9.86
CA ASN A 106 14.97 -21.15 10.92
C ASN A 106 14.21 -22.42 10.46
N GLU A 107 14.83 -23.59 10.61
CA GLU A 107 14.27 -24.87 10.16
C GLU A 107 13.04 -25.31 10.96
N GLU A 108 13.01 -25.10 12.29
CA GLU A 108 11.84 -25.43 13.12
C GLU A 108 10.61 -24.60 12.72
N THR A 109 10.80 -23.32 12.36
CA THR A 109 9.73 -22.47 11.80
C THR A 109 9.24 -23.00 10.46
N LYS A 110 10.15 -23.43 9.58
CA LYS A 110 9.76 -24.05 8.30
C LYS A 110 8.99 -25.35 8.53
N ASP A 111 9.44 -26.19 9.46
CA ASP A 111 8.75 -27.42 9.85
C ASP A 111 7.34 -27.15 10.40
N ASN A 112 7.21 -26.18 11.31
CA ASN A 112 5.93 -25.79 11.89
C ASN A 112 4.93 -25.35 10.81
N LEU A 113 5.41 -24.56 9.85
CA LEU A 113 4.63 -24.02 8.74
C LEU A 113 4.63 -24.93 7.51
N ARG A 114 5.18 -26.16 7.60
CA ARG A 114 5.24 -27.14 6.51
C ARG A 114 5.84 -26.58 5.21
N LEU A 115 6.82 -25.72 5.34
CA LEU A 115 7.51 -25.07 4.24
C LEU A 115 8.69 -25.92 3.76
N ASP A 116 9.03 -25.76 2.49
CA ASP A 116 10.20 -26.37 1.87
C ASP A 116 11.51 -25.94 2.57
N LYS A 117 12.28 -26.90 3.08
CA LYS A 117 13.51 -26.64 3.85
C LYS A 117 14.63 -26.04 3.02
N ASP A 118 14.70 -26.38 1.73
CA ASP A 118 15.78 -25.97 0.83
C ASP A 118 15.58 -24.53 0.33
N LYS A 119 14.35 -24.01 0.41
CA LYS A 119 14.02 -22.63 0.04
C LYS A 119 14.34 -21.66 1.18
N LYS A 120 14.76 -20.44 0.80
CA LYS A 120 15.01 -19.33 1.72
C LYS A 120 13.93 -18.26 1.70
N HIS A 121 13.19 -18.19 0.60
CA HIS A 121 12.17 -17.17 0.40
C HIS A 121 10.83 -17.84 0.06
N PHE A 122 9.78 -17.32 0.66
CA PHE A 122 8.43 -17.85 0.59
C PHE A 122 7.46 -16.74 0.24
N SER A 123 6.37 -17.11 -0.40
CA SER A 123 5.26 -16.24 -0.72
C SER A 123 4.25 -16.19 0.41
N VAL A 124 3.29 -15.26 0.34
CA VAL A 124 2.17 -15.26 1.30
C VAL A 124 1.36 -16.54 1.15
N ASP A 125 1.17 -17.00 -0.09
CA ASP A 125 0.41 -18.22 -0.35
C ASP A 125 1.11 -19.46 0.22
N ASP A 126 2.45 -19.52 0.17
CA ASP A 126 3.21 -20.60 0.84
C ASP A 126 2.99 -20.57 2.36
N ILE A 127 3.11 -19.39 2.99
CA ILE A 127 3.05 -19.25 4.46
C ILE A 127 1.62 -19.43 4.99
N THR A 128 0.61 -19.11 4.19
CA THR A 128 -0.81 -19.14 4.60
C THR A 128 -1.58 -20.34 4.07
N ALA A 129 -0.91 -21.28 3.40
CA ALA A 129 -1.51 -22.52 2.89
C ALA A 129 -2.16 -23.36 4.00
N ASP A 130 -3.19 -24.12 3.63
CA ASP A 130 -3.95 -25.01 4.52
C ASP A 130 -4.39 -24.30 5.81
N ASN A 131 -3.97 -24.81 6.97
CA ASN A 131 -4.26 -24.25 8.30
C ASN A 131 -3.04 -23.51 8.88
N ASN A 132 -2.06 -23.14 8.05
CA ASN A 132 -0.82 -22.50 8.53
C ASN A 132 -1.08 -21.10 9.07
N PHE A 133 -2.02 -20.37 8.48
CA PHE A 133 -2.37 -19.04 8.96
C PHE A 133 -2.94 -19.07 10.39
N GLU A 134 -3.90 -19.97 10.66
CA GLU A 134 -4.50 -20.13 11.98
C GLU A 134 -3.47 -20.65 13.00
N ARG A 135 -2.59 -21.56 12.57
CA ARG A 135 -1.47 -22.06 13.39
C ARG A 135 -0.53 -20.92 13.77
N LEU A 136 -0.07 -20.15 12.79
CA LEU A 136 0.83 -19.03 12.99
C LEU A 136 0.20 -17.98 13.91
N ALA A 137 -1.07 -17.63 13.70
CA ALA A 137 -1.78 -16.65 14.53
C ALA A 137 -1.90 -17.12 15.99
N ARG A 138 -2.28 -18.38 16.22
CA ARG A 138 -2.41 -18.97 17.55
C ARG A 138 -1.07 -19.05 18.27
N GLU A 139 -0.02 -19.53 17.61
CA GLU A 139 1.31 -19.68 18.22
C GLU A 139 1.95 -18.31 18.47
N SER A 140 1.86 -17.39 17.52
CA SER A 140 2.34 -16.00 17.69
C SER A 140 1.63 -15.30 18.86
N GLY A 141 0.31 -15.51 19.02
CA GLY A 141 -0.44 -15.01 20.17
C GLY A 141 0.09 -15.52 21.51
N ARG A 142 0.41 -16.81 21.60
CA ARG A 142 1.04 -17.39 22.82
C ARG A 142 2.43 -16.83 23.08
N ILE A 143 3.24 -16.66 22.02
CA ILE A 143 4.60 -16.11 22.11
C ILE A 143 4.58 -14.63 22.51
N HIS A 144 3.58 -13.87 22.08
CA HIS A 144 3.45 -12.45 22.39
C HIS A 144 3.36 -12.21 23.90
N SER A 145 2.66 -13.07 24.64
CA SER A 145 2.54 -13.00 26.11
C SER A 145 3.81 -13.36 26.87
N LYS A 146 4.82 -13.92 26.20
CA LYS A 146 6.12 -14.28 26.79
C LYS A 146 7.11 -13.15 26.63
N ASP A 147 7.90 -12.90 27.67
CA ASP A 147 8.96 -11.88 27.65
C ASP A 147 9.98 -12.13 26.53
N ALA A 148 10.36 -11.07 25.81
CA ALA A 148 11.17 -11.18 24.60
C ALA A 148 12.56 -11.81 24.84
N SER A 149 13.14 -11.59 26.02
CA SER A 149 14.41 -12.17 26.47
C SER A 149 14.32 -13.68 26.71
N LEU A 150 13.14 -14.17 27.08
CA LEU A 150 12.89 -15.58 27.37
C LEU A 150 12.49 -16.40 26.13
N ARG A 151 12.29 -15.74 24.98
CA ARG A 151 11.89 -16.41 23.74
C ARG A 151 13.05 -17.23 23.15
N THR A 152 12.77 -18.48 22.78
CA THR A 152 13.72 -19.35 22.07
C THR A 152 14.00 -18.82 20.66
N PRO A 153 15.08 -19.27 19.98
CA PRO A 153 15.34 -18.91 18.58
C PRO A 153 14.16 -19.21 17.65
N TYR A 154 13.51 -20.37 17.83
CA TYR A 154 12.29 -20.75 17.13
C TYR A 154 11.15 -19.74 17.38
N GLU A 155 10.83 -19.46 18.65
CA GLU A 155 9.73 -18.53 18.99
C GLU A 155 9.97 -17.12 18.43
N LYS A 156 11.23 -16.65 18.45
CA LYS A 156 11.61 -15.38 17.81
C LYS A 156 11.40 -15.42 16.31
N SER A 157 11.80 -16.50 15.64
CA SER A 157 11.61 -16.66 14.20
C SER A 157 10.14 -16.76 13.82
N LEU A 158 9.34 -17.56 14.52
CA LEU A 158 7.91 -17.70 14.23
C LEU A 158 7.17 -16.37 14.42
N LYS A 159 7.48 -15.65 15.51
CA LYS A 159 6.96 -14.30 15.73
C LYS A 159 7.37 -13.33 14.62
N ALA A 160 8.63 -13.38 14.15
CA ALA A 160 9.09 -12.52 13.06
C ALA A 160 8.32 -12.78 11.75
N VAL A 161 7.96 -14.03 11.45
CA VAL A 161 7.10 -14.37 10.31
C VAL A 161 5.70 -13.77 10.47
N ALA A 162 5.08 -13.92 11.65
CA ALA A 162 3.77 -13.34 11.95
C ALA A 162 3.77 -11.80 11.85
N ASP A 163 4.79 -11.14 12.41
CA ASP A 163 4.95 -9.68 12.36
C ASP A 163 5.16 -9.20 10.91
N SER A 164 5.93 -9.94 10.11
CA SER A 164 6.15 -9.65 8.69
C SER A 164 4.85 -9.77 7.88
N LEU A 165 4.03 -10.79 8.14
CA LEU A 165 2.73 -10.96 7.50
C LEU A 165 1.76 -9.83 7.89
N LEU A 166 1.81 -9.40 9.15
CA LEU A 166 1.01 -8.26 9.61
C LEU A 166 1.41 -6.96 8.88
N ILE A 167 2.71 -6.72 8.68
CA ILE A 167 3.19 -5.56 7.89
C ILE A 167 2.68 -5.65 6.45
N TYR A 168 2.79 -6.83 5.81
CA TYR A 168 2.27 -7.05 4.47
C TYR A 168 0.77 -6.74 4.35
N GLN A 169 -0.03 -7.26 5.29
CA GLN A 169 -1.48 -7.03 5.32
C GLN A 169 -1.82 -5.56 5.53
N ARG A 170 -1.14 -4.87 6.46
CA ARG A 170 -1.33 -3.44 6.70
C ARG A 170 -1.06 -2.61 5.45
N LEU A 171 0.06 -2.86 4.76
CA LEU A 171 0.38 -2.15 3.53
C LEU A 171 -0.67 -2.40 2.44
N SER A 172 -1.07 -3.65 2.24
CA SER A 172 -2.11 -4.00 1.28
C SER A 172 -3.41 -3.23 1.53
N LYS A 173 -3.85 -3.15 2.80
CA LYS A 173 -5.06 -2.43 3.22
C LYS A 173 -4.93 -0.90 3.18
N SER A 174 -3.74 -0.35 3.35
CA SER A 174 -3.52 1.11 3.37
C SER A 174 -3.64 1.75 2.00
N PHE A 175 -3.27 1.03 0.95
CA PHE A 175 -3.16 1.55 -0.41
C PHE A 175 -4.34 1.20 -1.32
N ARG A 176 -5.30 0.38 -0.85
CA ARG A 176 -6.51 -0.02 -1.57
C ARG A 176 -7.55 -0.61 -0.61
N PRO A 177 -8.86 -0.45 -0.86
CA PRO A 177 -9.89 -1.22 -0.16
C PRO A 177 -9.71 -2.73 -0.37
N GLN A 178 -9.84 -3.52 0.71
CA GLN A 178 -9.44 -4.94 0.71
C GLN A 178 -10.14 -5.79 -0.37
N HIS A 179 -11.41 -5.50 -0.68
CA HIS A 179 -12.22 -6.29 -1.60
C HIS A 179 -12.36 -5.66 -2.99
N SER A 180 -11.80 -4.46 -3.19
CA SER A 180 -11.80 -3.79 -4.46
C SER A 180 -11.10 -4.64 -5.52
N ALA A 181 -11.63 -4.72 -6.74
CA ALA A 181 -11.03 -5.30 -7.94
C ALA A 181 -10.59 -4.19 -8.92
N ASP A 182 -11.40 -3.15 -9.06
CA ASP A 182 -11.12 -1.97 -9.88
C ASP A 182 -11.55 -0.69 -9.15
N PHE A 183 -10.66 -0.20 -8.30
CA PHE A 183 -10.95 0.86 -7.35
C PHE A 183 -11.49 2.16 -7.99
N ASP A 184 -10.90 2.62 -9.11
CA ASP A 184 -11.36 3.82 -9.82
C ASP A 184 -12.79 3.65 -10.38
N SER A 185 -13.12 2.44 -10.87
CA SER A 185 -14.46 2.12 -11.37
C SER A 185 -15.47 2.05 -10.23
N GLU A 186 -15.13 1.38 -9.12
CA GLU A 186 -16.00 1.23 -7.96
C GLU A 186 -16.34 2.58 -7.31
N LEU A 187 -15.36 3.51 -7.22
CA LEU A 187 -15.66 4.88 -6.76
C LEU A 187 -16.65 5.57 -7.70
N THR A 188 -16.45 5.47 -9.01
CA THR A 188 -17.34 6.09 -10.01
C THR A 188 -18.75 5.51 -9.96
N GLN A 189 -18.85 4.18 -9.79
CA GLN A 189 -20.13 3.49 -9.64
C GLN A 189 -20.83 3.94 -8.37
N LEU A 190 -20.14 3.99 -7.23
CA LEU A 190 -20.72 4.46 -5.98
C LEU A 190 -21.20 5.91 -6.09
N GLU A 191 -20.45 6.82 -6.71
CA GLU A 191 -20.90 8.19 -6.96
C GLU A 191 -22.19 8.25 -7.79
N THR A 192 -22.31 7.36 -8.77
CA THR A 192 -23.46 7.32 -9.69
C THR A 192 -24.71 6.80 -8.98
N ILE A 193 -24.60 5.70 -8.25
CA ILE A 193 -25.75 5.07 -7.57
C ILE A 193 -26.07 5.71 -6.22
N PHE A 194 -25.20 6.57 -5.67
CA PHE A 194 -25.37 7.11 -4.33
C PHE A 194 -26.78 7.67 -4.03
N PRO A 195 -27.40 8.49 -4.91
CA PRO A 195 -28.71 9.07 -4.61
C PRO A 195 -29.82 8.01 -4.51
N THR A 196 -29.89 7.09 -5.48
CA THR A 196 -30.93 6.05 -5.53
C THR A 196 -30.68 4.95 -4.49
N GLY A 197 -29.42 4.57 -4.30
CA GLY A 197 -29.00 3.62 -3.27
C GLY A 197 -29.31 4.11 -1.85
N MET A 198 -29.04 5.38 -1.55
CA MET A 198 -29.42 5.95 -0.25
C MET A 198 -30.93 5.99 -0.06
N ALA A 199 -31.70 6.35 -1.09
CA ALA A 199 -33.16 6.31 -1.02
C ALA A 199 -33.68 4.88 -0.74
N ALA A 200 -33.11 3.88 -1.42
CA ALA A 200 -33.44 2.48 -1.22
C ALA A 200 -33.10 2.00 0.20
N VAL A 201 -31.92 2.34 0.73
CA VAL A 201 -31.53 2.02 2.12
C VAL A 201 -32.49 2.65 3.13
N ARG A 202 -32.86 3.92 2.97
CA ARG A 202 -33.80 4.60 3.90
C ARG A 202 -35.21 4.02 3.85
N ALA A 203 -35.67 3.66 2.65
CA ALA A 203 -36.95 2.99 2.49
C ALA A 203 -36.92 1.59 3.11
N HIS A 204 -35.85 0.83 2.90
CA HIS A 204 -35.63 -0.46 3.55
C HIS A 204 -35.63 -0.36 5.09
N GLU A 205 -34.94 0.63 5.69
CA GLU A 205 -34.93 0.89 7.14
C GLU A 205 -36.34 1.13 7.73
N THR A 206 -37.27 1.63 6.92
CA THR A 206 -38.64 1.96 7.34
C THR A 206 -39.69 0.94 6.84
N ASN A 207 -39.26 -0.18 6.26
CA ASN A 207 -40.11 -1.17 5.59
C ASN A 207 -41.01 -0.57 4.49
N ALA A 208 -40.56 0.48 3.83
CA ALA A 208 -41.23 1.07 2.68
C ALA A 208 -40.85 0.34 1.38
N GLU A 209 -41.71 0.44 0.37
CA GLU A 209 -41.44 -0.08 -0.97
C GLU A 209 -40.21 0.62 -1.57
N HIS A 210 -39.30 -0.18 -2.13
CA HIS A 210 -38.06 0.29 -2.70
C HIS A 210 -37.55 -0.66 -3.78
N ASN A 211 -36.58 -0.19 -4.56
CA ASN A 211 -35.91 -1.01 -5.54
C ASN A 211 -34.81 -1.85 -4.85
N GLU A 212 -35.04 -3.16 -4.80
CA GLU A 212 -34.08 -4.12 -4.22
C GLU A 212 -32.75 -4.13 -4.98
N ASP A 213 -32.76 -3.93 -6.31
CA ASP A 213 -31.51 -3.90 -7.10
C ASP A 213 -30.64 -2.70 -6.70
N ASP A 214 -31.25 -1.53 -6.50
CA ASP A 214 -30.54 -0.32 -6.04
C ASP A 214 -29.98 -0.52 -4.62
N HIS A 215 -30.75 -1.15 -3.73
CA HIS A 215 -30.31 -1.47 -2.36
C HIS A 215 -29.14 -2.45 -2.35
N HIS A 216 -29.24 -3.55 -3.10
CA HIS A 216 -28.20 -4.57 -3.20
C HIS A 216 -26.92 -4.03 -3.84
N GLN A 217 -27.02 -3.31 -4.95
CA GLN A 217 -25.86 -2.76 -5.64
C GLN A 217 -25.15 -1.71 -4.76
N PHE A 218 -25.92 -0.82 -4.10
CA PHE A 218 -25.35 0.16 -3.19
C PHE A 218 -24.64 -0.51 -2.01
N SER A 219 -25.30 -1.46 -1.34
CA SER A 219 -24.73 -2.18 -0.19
C SER A 219 -23.45 -2.94 -0.57
N GLY A 220 -23.45 -3.62 -1.71
CA GLY A 220 -22.27 -4.32 -2.21
C GLY A 220 -21.08 -3.39 -2.50
N LEU A 221 -21.32 -2.18 -3.02
CA LEU A 221 -20.27 -1.18 -3.21
C LEU A 221 -19.73 -0.64 -1.88
N ILE A 222 -20.60 -0.43 -0.89
CA ILE A 222 -20.18 -0.02 0.47
C ILE A 222 -19.30 -1.11 1.09
N GLU A 223 -19.70 -2.38 1.04
CA GLU A 223 -18.91 -3.51 1.55
C GLU A 223 -17.56 -3.67 0.81
N THR A 224 -17.53 -3.38 -0.49
CA THR A 224 -16.31 -3.43 -1.30
C THR A 224 -15.31 -2.35 -0.88
N LEU A 225 -15.80 -1.14 -0.61
CA LEU A 225 -14.97 0.05 -0.38
C LEU A 225 -14.64 0.30 1.09
N ILE A 226 -15.45 -0.21 2.02
CA ILE A 226 -15.32 0.04 3.46
C ILE A 226 -15.08 -1.28 4.19
N ASP A 227 -13.93 -1.36 4.88
CA ASP A 227 -13.64 -2.47 5.77
C ASP A 227 -14.56 -2.38 7.02
N PRO A 228 -15.42 -3.37 7.29
CA PRO A 228 -16.36 -3.33 8.41
C PRO A 228 -15.66 -3.23 9.78
N SER A 229 -14.38 -3.63 9.87
CA SER A 229 -13.59 -3.51 11.11
C SER A 229 -13.25 -2.07 11.50
N ILE A 230 -13.54 -1.08 10.64
CA ILE A 230 -13.33 0.36 10.91
C ILE A 230 -14.41 0.93 11.84
N ARG A 231 -15.57 0.25 11.97
CA ARG A 231 -16.71 0.72 12.78
C ARG A 231 -16.43 0.74 14.29
N ASP A 232 -15.46 -0.03 14.76
CA ASP A 232 -15.07 -0.09 16.17
C ASP A 232 -13.93 0.91 16.49
N GLY A 233 -14.19 1.80 17.46
CA GLY A 233 -13.38 2.96 17.86
C GLY A 233 -11.87 2.87 17.56
N ASP A 234 -11.38 3.86 16.79
CA ASP A 234 -9.99 4.22 16.50
C ASP A 234 -8.93 3.10 16.34
N ARG A 235 -9.35 1.88 15.96
CA ARG A 235 -8.41 0.82 15.56
C ARG A 235 -7.91 0.98 14.12
N SER A 236 -8.47 1.93 13.37
CA SER A 236 -8.08 2.25 12.00
C SER A 236 -6.62 2.71 11.92
N GLY A 237 -6.11 3.42 12.93
CA GLY A 237 -4.73 3.89 12.98
C GLY A 237 -3.67 2.78 12.99
N VAL A 238 -4.02 1.57 13.47
CA VAL A 238 -3.10 0.43 13.56
C VAL A 238 -3.13 -0.45 12.30
N MET A 239 -4.30 -0.60 11.65
CA MET A 239 -4.44 -1.39 10.43
C MET A 239 -4.15 -0.63 9.13
N PHE A 240 -4.41 0.69 9.09
CA PHE A 240 -4.30 1.52 7.89
C PHE A 240 -3.16 2.53 8.00
N TRP A 241 -1.95 1.98 8.06
CA TRP A 241 -0.66 2.66 8.13
C TRP A 241 0.14 2.31 6.86
N PRO A 242 0.63 3.28 6.04
CA PRO A 242 0.64 4.76 6.18
C PRO A 242 -0.69 5.48 5.92
N ARG A 243 -0.74 6.76 6.33
CA ARG A 243 -1.75 7.75 5.93
C ARG A 243 -1.30 8.44 4.65
N ILE A 244 -2.13 8.35 3.62
CA ILE A 244 -1.75 8.69 2.25
C ILE A 244 -2.59 9.80 1.63
N ILE A 245 -3.69 10.23 2.27
CA ILE A 245 -4.57 11.28 1.74
C ILE A 245 -4.39 12.55 2.56
N PRO A 246 -3.78 13.61 2.00
CA PRO A 246 -3.66 14.90 2.67
C PRO A 246 -4.99 15.65 2.63
N ILE A 247 -5.42 16.18 3.77
CA ILE A 247 -6.62 17.01 3.91
C ILE A 247 -6.27 18.22 4.79
N ASP A 248 -6.32 19.42 4.22
CA ASP A 248 -5.92 20.69 4.83
C ASP A 248 -4.48 20.70 5.38
N LYS A 249 -4.32 20.52 6.70
CA LYS A 249 -3.01 20.42 7.39
C LYS A 249 -2.79 19.04 8.01
N SER A 250 -3.65 18.08 7.69
CA SER A 250 -3.68 16.74 8.26
C SER A 250 -3.50 15.66 7.19
N TRP A 251 -3.31 14.43 7.65
CA TRP A 251 -3.20 13.25 6.79
C TRP A 251 -4.15 12.16 7.28
N GLN A 252 -4.94 11.64 6.37
CA GLN A 252 -5.89 10.56 6.61
C GLN A 252 -5.41 9.28 5.93
N SER A 253 -5.78 8.13 6.49
CA SER A 253 -5.73 6.90 5.72
C SER A 253 -6.73 6.98 4.58
N LEU A 254 -6.50 6.20 3.53
CA LEU A 254 -7.44 6.09 2.42
C LEU A 254 -8.83 5.71 2.93
N SER A 255 -8.90 4.70 3.79
CA SER A 255 -10.16 4.18 4.33
C SER A 255 -10.93 5.20 5.17
N THR A 256 -10.25 5.96 6.04
CA THR A 256 -10.89 7.05 6.81
C THR A 256 -11.40 8.15 5.89
N ASN A 257 -10.64 8.50 4.84
CA ASN A 257 -11.07 9.52 3.89
C ASN A 257 -12.34 9.09 3.14
N LEU A 258 -12.38 7.85 2.65
CA LEU A 258 -13.57 7.29 1.99
C LEU A 258 -14.78 7.24 2.94
N LEU A 259 -14.59 6.74 4.17
CA LEU A 259 -15.65 6.67 5.17
C LEU A 259 -16.20 8.06 5.51
N ASN A 260 -15.34 9.07 5.64
CA ASN A 260 -15.75 10.45 5.89
C ASN A 260 -16.58 11.01 4.73
N SER A 261 -16.16 10.80 3.47
CA SER A 261 -16.94 11.22 2.30
C SER A 261 -18.32 10.57 2.27
N ILE A 262 -18.41 9.26 2.51
CA ILE A 262 -19.67 8.52 2.55
C ILE A 262 -20.55 8.99 3.71
N SER A 263 -20.00 9.10 4.91
CA SER A 263 -20.76 9.46 6.11
C SER A 263 -21.31 10.89 6.00
N LYS A 264 -20.50 11.83 5.49
CA LYS A 264 -20.92 13.22 5.25
C LYS A 264 -22.04 13.31 4.20
N ALA A 265 -21.94 12.51 3.13
CA ALA A 265 -22.97 12.49 2.11
C ALA A 265 -24.27 11.84 2.63
N ALA A 266 -24.16 10.75 3.39
CA ALA A 266 -25.30 10.02 3.96
C ALA A 266 -26.02 10.77 5.10
N SER A 267 -25.37 11.76 5.73
CA SER A 267 -25.99 12.57 6.80
C SER A 267 -26.96 13.63 6.29
N ALA A 268 -27.05 13.87 4.97
CA ALA A 268 -28.07 14.75 4.42
C ALA A 268 -29.47 14.17 4.64
N GLU A 269 -30.47 15.03 4.83
CA GLU A 269 -31.86 14.60 4.99
C GLU A 269 -32.49 14.13 3.68
N SER A 270 -32.06 14.72 2.55
CA SER A 270 -32.51 14.41 1.19
C SER A 270 -31.46 14.87 0.15
N ASP A 271 -31.71 14.63 -1.15
CA ASP A 271 -30.80 14.97 -2.26
C ASP A 271 -29.37 14.45 -2.05
N TRP A 272 -29.25 13.19 -1.63
CA TRP A 272 -27.97 12.56 -1.31
C TRP A 272 -27.02 12.60 -2.50
N LYS A 273 -25.92 13.33 -2.33
CA LYS A 273 -24.83 13.42 -3.30
C LYS A 273 -23.52 13.21 -2.59
N ILE A 274 -22.70 12.33 -3.15
CA ILE A 274 -21.35 12.09 -2.67
C ILE A 274 -20.33 12.68 -3.64
N GLN A 275 -19.26 13.20 -3.07
CA GLN A 275 -18.08 13.59 -3.82
C GLN A 275 -16.85 13.07 -3.06
N PHE A 276 -16.09 12.19 -3.69
CA PHE A 276 -14.81 11.75 -3.15
C PHE A 276 -13.73 12.82 -3.34
N ASP A 277 -12.78 12.86 -2.39
CA ASP A 277 -11.66 13.79 -2.46
C ASP A 277 -10.83 13.57 -3.74
N PRO A 278 -10.41 14.65 -4.45
CA PRO A 278 -9.63 14.52 -5.69
C PRO A 278 -8.30 13.76 -5.53
N ALA A 279 -7.66 13.82 -4.35
CA ALA A 279 -6.47 13.06 -4.04
C ALA A 279 -6.78 11.55 -3.98
N ALA A 280 -7.88 11.18 -3.30
CA ALA A 280 -8.33 9.79 -3.23
C ALA A 280 -8.69 9.24 -4.62
N LYS A 281 -9.40 10.01 -5.46
CA LYS A 281 -9.69 9.64 -6.85
C LYS A 281 -8.44 9.48 -7.71
N SER A 282 -7.46 10.37 -7.54
CA SER A 282 -6.19 10.27 -8.28
C SER A 282 -5.40 9.04 -7.84
N TYR A 283 -5.44 8.72 -6.54
CA TYR A 283 -4.84 7.51 -5.98
C TYR A 283 -5.49 6.24 -6.55
N ALA A 284 -6.82 6.17 -6.53
CA ALA A 284 -7.59 5.08 -7.11
C ALA A 284 -7.26 4.85 -8.59
N GLY A 285 -7.22 5.95 -9.36
CA GLY A 285 -6.85 5.90 -10.77
C GLY A 285 -5.43 5.39 -11.02
N MET A 286 -4.44 5.74 -10.20
CA MET A 286 -3.09 5.18 -10.31
C MET A 286 -3.09 3.67 -10.08
N VAL A 287 -3.70 3.20 -8.99
CA VAL A 287 -3.72 1.78 -8.63
C VAL A 287 -4.46 0.95 -9.70
N SER A 288 -5.64 1.40 -10.13
CA SER A 288 -6.42 0.74 -11.20
C SER A 288 -5.68 0.75 -12.54
N ALA A 289 -5.05 1.85 -12.93
CA ALA A 289 -4.30 1.93 -14.19
C ALA A 289 -3.09 1.00 -14.19
N TYR A 290 -2.35 0.91 -13.07
CA TYR A 290 -1.24 -0.03 -12.94
C TYR A 290 -1.71 -1.49 -13.03
N ALA A 291 -2.85 -1.81 -12.42
CA ALA A 291 -3.47 -3.14 -12.51
C ALA A 291 -3.76 -3.53 -13.97
N LYS A 292 -4.20 -2.56 -14.78
CA LYS A 292 -4.55 -2.72 -16.21
C LYS A 292 -3.36 -2.58 -17.17
N ASN A 293 -2.14 -2.32 -16.67
CA ASN A 293 -0.96 -1.98 -17.46
C ASN A 293 -1.16 -0.73 -18.35
N ASP A 294 -1.99 0.21 -17.92
CA ASP A 294 -2.23 1.49 -18.60
C ASP A 294 -1.29 2.57 -18.06
N ALA A 295 -0.09 2.64 -18.64
CA ALA A 295 0.93 3.61 -18.27
C ALA A 295 0.48 5.07 -18.48
N THR A 296 -0.29 5.33 -19.53
CA THR A 296 -0.75 6.70 -19.86
C THR A 296 -1.70 7.22 -18.79
N THR A 297 -2.71 6.44 -18.42
CA THR A 297 -3.65 6.82 -17.36
C THR A 297 -2.94 6.91 -16.01
N PHE A 298 -2.02 5.98 -15.71
CA PHE A 298 -1.20 6.03 -14.49
C PHE A 298 -0.44 7.35 -14.37
N ASN A 299 0.34 7.71 -15.39
CA ASN A 299 1.17 8.91 -15.39
C ASN A 299 0.32 10.19 -15.31
N ASN A 300 -0.86 10.19 -15.93
CA ASN A 300 -1.79 11.31 -15.86
C ASN A 300 -2.42 11.47 -14.46
N LYS A 301 -2.83 10.37 -13.81
CA LYS A 301 -3.39 10.40 -12.45
C LYS A 301 -2.31 10.76 -11.41
N LEU A 302 -1.07 10.31 -11.60
CA LEU A 302 0.08 10.72 -10.79
C LEU A 302 0.30 12.24 -10.86
N ARG A 303 0.30 12.81 -12.06
CA ARG A 303 0.42 14.27 -12.24
C ARG A 303 -0.72 15.03 -11.55
N LYS A 304 -1.96 14.55 -11.70
CA LYS A 304 -3.13 15.15 -11.02
C LYS A 304 -2.98 15.13 -9.49
N TYR A 305 -2.46 14.05 -8.92
CA TYR A 305 -2.18 13.96 -7.49
C TYR A 305 -1.09 14.95 -7.07
N GLN A 306 0.02 15.04 -7.82
CA GLN A 306 1.08 16.00 -7.55
C GLN A 306 0.60 17.46 -7.66
N ASP A 307 -0.27 17.75 -8.63
CA ASP A 307 -0.85 19.09 -8.79
C ASP A 307 -1.85 19.40 -7.67
N TYR A 308 -2.63 18.41 -7.20
CA TYR A 308 -3.44 18.56 -6.00
C TYR A 308 -2.58 18.96 -4.79
N LEU A 309 -1.46 18.28 -4.55
CA LEU A 309 -0.56 18.63 -3.45
C LEU A 309 -0.06 20.08 -3.54
N LYS A 310 0.39 20.52 -4.72
CA LYS A 310 0.88 21.88 -4.93
C LYS A 310 -0.22 22.92 -4.68
N ASN A 311 -1.41 22.67 -5.22
CA ASN A 311 -2.53 23.61 -5.15
C ASN A 311 -3.15 23.70 -3.75
N ASN A 312 -2.96 22.67 -2.91
CA ASN A 312 -3.50 22.62 -1.54
C ASN A 312 -2.43 22.83 -0.46
N GLY A 313 -1.29 23.43 -0.80
CA GLY A 313 -0.29 23.89 0.19
C GLY A 313 0.74 22.84 0.65
N PHE A 314 0.80 21.67 0.02
CA PHE A 314 1.73 20.58 0.38
C PHE A 314 3.05 20.60 -0.43
N THR A 315 3.44 21.76 -0.97
CA THR A 315 4.66 21.91 -1.77
C THR A 315 5.93 21.63 -0.96
N ILE A 316 5.92 21.91 0.35
CA ILE A 316 7.06 21.65 1.24
C ILE A 316 7.25 20.14 1.40
N GLU A 317 6.19 19.40 1.68
CA GLU A 317 6.17 17.95 1.82
C GLU A 317 6.60 17.26 0.52
N LEU A 318 6.06 17.71 -0.61
CA LEU A 318 6.40 17.19 -1.93
C LEU A 318 7.89 17.43 -2.26
N SER A 319 8.42 18.62 -1.97
CA SER A 319 9.84 18.94 -2.17
C SER A 319 10.76 18.13 -1.24
N LYS A 320 10.40 18.03 0.04
CA LYS A 320 11.13 17.27 1.05
C LYS A 320 11.24 15.80 0.64
N THR A 321 10.12 15.18 0.29
CA THR A 321 10.07 13.76 -0.06
C THR A 321 10.76 13.47 -1.40
N GLY A 322 10.65 14.37 -2.39
CA GLY A 322 11.45 14.27 -3.61
C GLY A 322 12.96 14.28 -3.35
N LYS A 323 13.45 15.09 -2.39
CA LYS A 323 14.86 15.11 -1.98
C LYS A 323 15.26 13.84 -1.23
N GLU A 324 14.47 13.41 -0.23
CA GLU A 324 14.74 12.19 0.54
C GLU A 324 14.80 10.95 -0.36
N PHE A 325 13.90 10.86 -1.34
CA PHE A 325 13.89 9.78 -2.33
C PHE A 325 15.21 9.68 -3.11
N ALA A 326 15.87 10.79 -3.43
CA ALA A 326 17.15 10.77 -4.14
C ALA A 326 18.30 10.20 -3.31
N PHE A 327 18.16 10.14 -1.98
CA PHE A 327 19.15 9.54 -1.07
C PHE A 327 18.84 8.09 -0.68
N ASN A 328 17.70 7.54 -1.13
CA ASN A 328 17.27 6.16 -0.86
C ASN A 328 17.84 5.14 -1.86
#